data_AF-T0RLW2-F1
#
_entry.id   AF-T0RLW2-F1
#
_cell.length_a   1.000
_cell.length_b   1.000
_cell.length_c   1.000
_cell.angle_alpha   90.00
_cell.angle_beta   90.00
_cell.angle_gamma   90.00
#
_symmetry.space_group_name_H-M   'P 1'
#
loop_
_entity.id
_entity.type
_entity.pdbx_description
1 polymer ?
#
loop_
_entity_poly.entity_id
_entity_poly.type
_entity_poly.pdbx_seq_one_letter_code
_entity_poly.pdbx_strand_id
1 'polypeptide(L)'
;MKKQYSNTNEKNFKFLTILIPFIADLYICSYLWKGFGNKEQFDKSLKLALDVIGQAGGQAVELPQEYIAQLWELMILTLVSILSVYLIVHVIVYLLYYFKEKKGALSYIKFYSLSAGILMPLFAVFDLKNLFNIGFLIIGIAFLWLNQGIKFYEKAKEKVKKPVK
;
A
#
# COMPACT_ATOMS: atom_id res chain seq x y z
N MET A 1 -7.40 21.26 15.27
CA MET A 1 -8.11 19.98 14.99
C MET A 1 -9.63 20.12 14.87
N LYS A 2 -10.40 20.54 15.90
CA LYS A 2 -11.88 20.60 15.81
C LYS A 2 -12.43 21.42 14.63
N LYS A 3 -11.83 22.58 14.32
CA LYS A 3 -12.25 23.44 13.20
C LYS A 3 -12.03 22.85 11.79
N GLN A 4 -11.07 21.94 11.61
CA GLN A 4 -10.78 21.34 10.29
C GLN A 4 -11.82 20.26 9.93
N TYR A 5 -12.25 19.47 10.92
CA TYR A 5 -13.24 18.41 10.72
C TYR A 5 -14.68 18.89 10.91
N SER A 6 -14.92 20.03 11.57
CA SER A 6 -16.27 20.57 11.79
C SER A 6 -17.01 20.94 10.50
N ASN A 7 -16.26 21.25 9.43
CA ASN A 7 -16.84 21.69 8.16
C ASN A 7 -16.99 20.54 7.15
N THR A 8 -16.55 19.33 7.48
CA THR A 8 -16.66 18.17 6.59
C THR A 8 -17.90 17.37 6.97
N ASN A 9 -18.79 17.10 6.02
CA ASN A 9 -19.97 16.25 6.27
C ASN A 9 -19.56 14.75 6.34
N GLU A 10 -20.39 13.91 6.97
CA GLU A 10 -20.08 12.47 7.18
C GLU A 10 -19.87 11.72 5.85
N LYS A 11 -20.63 12.07 4.79
CA LYS A 11 -20.49 11.46 3.46
C LYS A 11 -19.13 11.74 2.82
N ASN A 12 -18.68 13.00 2.87
CA ASN A 12 -17.38 13.42 2.34
C ASN A 12 -16.25 12.77 3.14
N PHE A 13 -16.37 12.70 4.47
CA PHE A 13 -15.36 12.04 5.29
C PHE A 13 -15.27 10.53 5.00
N LYS A 14 -16.42 9.87 4.85
CA LYS A 14 -16.50 8.45 4.46
C LYS A 14 -15.88 8.21 3.08
N PHE A 15 -16.08 9.12 2.14
CA PHE A 15 -15.42 9.08 0.83
C PHE A 15 -13.90 9.26 0.95
N LEU A 16 -13.41 10.23 1.73
CA LEU A 16 -11.98 10.42 1.97
C LEU A 16 -11.32 9.20 2.65
N THR A 17 -12.07 8.53 3.53
CA THR A 17 -11.65 7.29 4.20
C THR A 17 -11.47 6.11 3.25
N ILE A 18 -11.99 6.20 2.02
CA ILE A 18 -11.77 5.23 0.95
C ILE A 18 -10.74 5.74 -0.05
N LEU A 19 -10.88 7.00 -0.45
CA LEU A 19 -10.06 7.60 -1.50
C LEU A 19 -8.58 7.64 -1.12
N ILE A 20 -8.24 8.05 0.10
CA ILE A 20 -6.84 8.15 0.54
C ILE A 20 -6.18 6.76 0.54
N PRO A 21 -6.76 5.71 1.18
CA PRO A 21 -6.23 4.35 1.09
C PRO A 21 -6.14 3.82 -0.34
N PHE A 22 -7.15 4.06 -1.17
CA PHE A 22 -7.16 3.57 -2.55
C PHE A 22 -6.06 4.21 -3.41
N ILE A 23 -5.82 5.52 -3.28
CA ILE A 23 -4.69 6.19 -3.95
C ILE A 23 -3.36 5.59 -3.48
N ALA A 24 -3.24 5.31 -2.17
CA ALA A 24 -2.04 4.68 -1.63
C ALA A 24 -1.81 3.27 -2.19
N ASP A 25 -2.86 2.47 -2.35
CA ASP A 25 -2.78 1.14 -2.94
C ASP A 25 -2.27 1.19 -4.38
N LEU A 26 -2.84 2.09 -5.20
CA LEU A 26 -2.39 2.29 -6.57
C LEU A 26 -0.93 2.75 -6.63
N TYR A 27 -0.53 3.59 -5.68
CA TYR A 27 0.85 4.06 -5.57
C TYR A 27 1.83 2.93 -5.21
N ILE A 28 1.48 2.08 -4.22
CA ILE A 28 2.26 0.90 -3.86
C ILE A 28 2.35 -0.07 -5.04
N CYS A 29 1.24 -0.34 -5.73
CA CYS A 29 1.24 -1.22 -6.89
C CYS A 29 2.13 -0.68 -8.01
N SER A 30 2.08 0.63 -8.27
CA SER A 30 2.94 1.29 -9.25
C SER A 30 4.42 1.21 -8.87
N TYR A 31 4.73 1.39 -7.58
CA TYR A 31 6.09 1.25 -7.06
C TYR A 31 6.63 -0.18 -7.22
N LEU A 32 5.85 -1.19 -6.83
CA LEU A 32 6.21 -2.60 -6.97
C LEU A 32 6.36 -2.99 -8.45
N TRP A 33 5.44 -2.54 -9.30
CA TRP A 33 5.55 -2.77 -10.74
C TRP A 33 6.81 -2.16 -11.32
N LYS A 34 7.16 -0.93 -10.94
CA LYS A 34 8.39 -0.29 -11.42
C LYS A 34 9.66 -1.02 -10.95
N GLY A 35 9.65 -1.56 -9.73
CA GLY A 35 10.79 -2.29 -9.17
C GLY A 35 10.98 -3.70 -9.74
N PHE A 36 9.88 -4.44 -9.95
CA PHE A 36 9.93 -5.86 -10.33
C PHE A 36 9.45 -6.17 -11.75
N GLY A 37 8.74 -5.25 -12.40
CA GLY A 37 8.24 -5.40 -13.78
C GLY A 37 9.25 -5.04 -14.86
N ASN A 38 10.53 -4.82 -14.50
CA ASN A 38 11.60 -4.45 -15.43
C ASN A 38 12.51 -5.65 -15.76
N LYS A 39 12.59 -6.02 -17.04
CA LYS A 39 13.40 -7.14 -17.51
C LYS A 39 14.90 -6.93 -17.25
N GLU A 40 15.40 -5.71 -17.44
CA GLU A 40 16.80 -5.38 -17.17
C GLU A 40 17.15 -5.58 -15.69
N GLN A 41 16.23 -5.21 -14.79
CA GLN A 41 16.41 -5.41 -13.35
C GLN A 41 16.41 -6.91 -13.01
N PHE A 42 15.50 -7.68 -13.61
CA PHE A 42 15.49 -9.13 -13.47
C PHE A 42 16.78 -9.77 -13.98
N ASP A 43 17.25 -9.40 -15.16
CA ASP A 43 18.49 -9.95 -15.73
C ASP A 43 19.70 -9.66 -14.81
N LYS A 44 19.75 -8.45 -14.24
CA LYS A 44 20.75 -8.06 -13.23
C LYS A 44 20.66 -8.91 -11.96
N SER A 45 19.45 -9.11 -11.42
CA SER A 45 19.23 -9.91 -10.22
C SER A 45 19.51 -11.39 -10.45
N LEU A 46 19.13 -11.93 -11.61
CA LEU A 46 19.39 -13.31 -12.00
C LEU A 46 20.90 -13.55 -12.14
N LYS A 47 21.61 -12.63 -12.81
CA LYS A 47 23.07 -12.71 -12.92
C LYS A 47 23.74 -12.73 -11.55
N LEU A 48 23.34 -11.82 -10.65
CA LEU A 48 23.86 -11.80 -9.28
C LEU A 48 23.62 -13.12 -8.55
N ALA A 49 22.42 -13.70 -8.68
CA ALA A 49 22.09 -14.98 -8.07
C ALA A 49 22.95 -16.13 -8.63
N LEU A 50 23.14 -16.18 -9.95
CA LEU A 50 23.99 -17.17 -10.60
C LEU A 50 25.47 -17.01 -10.21
N ASP A 51 25.96 -15.77 -10.11
CA ASP A 51 27.33 -15.47 -9.68
C ASP A 51 27.58 -15.97 -8.25
N VAL A 52 26.63 -15.77 -7.33
CA VAL A 52 26.72 -16.25 -5.94
C VAL A 52 26.72 -17.78 -5.87
N ILE A 53 25.86 -18.44 -6.65
CA ILE A 53 25.80 -19.92 -6.71
C ILE A 53 27.09 -20.48 -7.33
N GLY A 54 27.57 -19.88 -8.42
CA GLY A 54 28.79 -20.32 -9.10
C GLY A 54 30.04 -20.17 -8.23
N GLN A 55 30.13 -19.10 -7.43
CA GLN A 55 31.19 -18.93 -6.43
C GLN A 55 31.16 -20.01 -5.34
N ALA A 56 29.97 -20.46 -4.93
CA ALA A 56 29.82 -21.53 -3.94
C ALA A 56 30.11 -22.94 -4.52
N GLY A 57 29.85 -23.14 -5.81
CA GLY A 57 29.98 -24.44 -6.50
C GLY A 57 31.28 -24.64 -7.28
N GLY A 58 32.10 -23.60 -7.47
CA GLY A 58 33.38 -23.68 -8.19
C GLY A 58 33.26 -23.79 -9.72
N GLN A 59 32.05 -23.65 -10.29
CA GLN A 59 31.80 -23.66 -11.73
C GLN A 59 30.79 -22.56 -12.11
N ALA A 60 30.96 -21.97 -13.30
CA ALA A 60 29.99 -21.03 -13.84
C ALA A 60 28.68 -21.76 -14.16
N VAL A 61 27.57 -21.29 -13.59
CA VAL A 61 26.24 -21.85 -13.86
C VAL A 61 25.62 -21.07 -15.01
N GLU A 62 25.51 -21.71 -16.17
CA GLU A 62 24.80 -21.16 -17.32
C GLU A 62 23.42 -21.81 -17.46
N LEU A 63 22.38 -20.99 -17.53
CA LEU A 63 21.01 -21.45 -17.76
C LEU A 63 20.66 -21.33 -19.26
N PRO A 64 19.92 -22.31 -19.84
CA PRO A 64 19.39 -22.18 -21.20
C PRO A 64 18.53 -20.91 -21.34
N GLN A 65 18.66 -20.22 -22.47
CA GLN A 65 17.91 -18.98 -22.73
C GLN A 65 16.39 -19.17 -22.64
N GLU A 66 15.90 -20.33 -23.08
CA GLU A 66 14.48 -20.70 -22.96
C GLU A 66 14.02 -20.75 -21.50
N TYR A 67 14.86 -21.29 -20.61
CA TYR A 67 14.55 -21.36 -19.19
C TYR A 67 14.52 -19.96 -18.54
N ILE A 68 15.44 -19.06 -18.93
CA ILE A 68 15.43 -17.67 -18.46
C ILE A 68 14.14 -16.94 -18.90
N ALA A 69 13.70 -17.16 -20.14
CA ALA A 69 12.45 -16.60 -20.65
C ALA A 69 11.23 -17.09 -19.85
N GLN A 70 11.15 -18.40 -19.59
CA GLN A 70 10.08 -18.99 -18.78
C GLN A 70 10.09 -18.46 -17.34
N LEU A 71 11.26 -18.30 -16.73
CA LEU A 71 11.39 -17.72 -15.40
C LEU A 71 10.89 -16.27 -15.35
N TRP A 72 11.23 -15.46 -16.35
CA TRP A 72 10.74 -14.09 -16.47
C TRP A 72 9.22 -14.03 -16.60
N GLU A 73 8.64 -14.84 -17.48
CA GLU A 73 7.18 -14.92 -17.66
C GLU A 73 6.47 -15.34 -16.37
N LEU A 74 7.00 -16.36 -15.69
CA LEU A 74 6.47 -16.82 -14.41
C LEU A 74 6.53 -15.70 -13.35
N MET A 75 7.63 -14.96 -13.28
CA MET A 75 7.79 -13.85 -12.34
C MET A 75 6.79 -12.72 -12.62
N ILE A 76 6.61 -12.33 -13.89
CA ILE A 76 5.65 -11.31 -14.29
C ILE A 76 4.21 -11.75 -13.99
N LEU A 77 3.85 -12.98 -14.35
CA LEU A 77 2.52 -13.53 -14.06
C LEU A 77 2.24 -13.53 -12.55
N THR A 78 3.24 -13.91 -11.75
CA THR A 78 3.15 -13.91 -10.29
C THR A 78 2.98 -12.49 -9.74
N LEU A 79 3.77 -11.53 -10.24
CA LEU A 79 3.68 -10.12 -9.85
C LEU A 79 2.28 -9.55 -10.14
N VAL A 80 1.78 -9.73 -11.37
CA VAL A 80 0.44 -9.28 -11.77
C VAL A 80 -0.63 -9.92 -10.90
N SER A 81 -0.51 -11.23 -10.62
CA SER A 81 -1.48 -11.97 -9.81
C SER A 81 -1.54 -11.43 -8.38
N ILE A 82 -0.38 -11.23 -7.74
CA ILE A 82 -0.30 -10.71 -6.36
C ILE A 82 -0.85 -9.28 -6.29
N LEU A 83 -0.47 -8.40 -7.22
CA LEU A 83 -0.98 -7.02 -7.26
C LEU A 83 -2.50 -6.98 -7.49
N SER A 84 -3.01 -7.86 -8.35
CA SER A 84 -4.45 -7.96 -8.63
C SER A 84 -5.23 -8.44 -7.41
N VAL A 85 -4.77 -9.51 -6.75
CA VAL A 85 -5.39 -10.03 -5.52
C VAL A 85 -5.33 -8.99 -4.40
N TYR A 86 -4.21 -8.30 -4.24
CA TYR A 86 -4.04 -7.19 -3.29
C TYR A 86 -5.13 -6.11 -3.50
N LEU A 87 -5.27 -5.60 -4.72
CA LEU A 87 -6.26 -4.57 -5.05
C LEU A 87 -7.69 -5.07 -4.86
N ILE A 88 -8.00 -6.31 -5.27
CA ILE A 88 -9.34 -6.89 -5.11
C ILE A 88 -9.72 -6.96 -3.63
N VAL A 89 -8.83 -7.44 -2.76
CA VAL A 89 -9.07 -7.53 -1.32
C VAL A 89 -9.35 -6.15 -0.73
N HIS A 90 -8.56 -5.13 -1.10
CA HIS A 90 -8.75 -3.77 -0.61
C HIS A 90 -10.06 -3.15 -1.10
N VAL A 91 -10.39 -3.32 -2.39
CA VAL A 91 -11.68 -2.88 -2.96
C VAL A 91 -12.86 -3.53 -2.20
N ILE A 92 -12.80 -4.83 -1.91
CA ILE A 92 -13.85 -5.51 -1.12
C ILE A 92 -14.00 -4.86 0.26
N VAL A 93 -12.89 -4.56 0.95
CA VAL A 93 -12.92 -3.88 2.25
C VAL A 93 -13.59 -2.50 2.12
N TYR A 94 -13.25 -1.73 1.09
CA TYR A 94 -13.83 -0.40 0.85
C TYR A 94 -15.32 -0.46 0.56
N LEU A 95 -15.78 -1.42 -0.24
CA LEU A 95 -17.20 -1.63 -0.50
C LEU A 95 -17.95 -2.06 0.77
N LEU A 96 -17.36 -2.92 1.60
CA LEU A 96 -17.95 -3.33 2.88
C LEU A 96 -18.05 -2.16 3.87
N TYR A 97 -17.07 -1.27 3.90
CA TYR A 97 -17.13 -0.05 4.69
C TYR A 97 -18.17 0.94 4.13
N TYR A 98 -18.19 1.14 2.80
CA TYR A 98 -19.07 2.11 2.17
C TYR A 98 -20.55 1.74 2.28
N PHE A 99 -20.92 0.51 1.89
CA PHE A 99 -22.32 0.10 1.80
C PHE A 99 -22.88 -0.48 3.10
N LYS A 100 -22.07 -1.18 3.89
CA LYS A 100 -22.54 -1.93 5.06
C LYS A 100 -22.06 -1.37 6.40
N GLU A 101 -21.22 -0.34 6.40
CA GLU A 101 -20.59 0.24 7.61
C GLU A 101 -20.05 -0.83 8.56
N LYS A 102 -19.50 -1.92 8.02
CA LYS A 102 -19.02 -3.04 8.84
C LYS A 102 -17.91 -2.56 9.76
N LYS A 103 -18.08 -2.77 11.07
CA LYS A 103 -17.07 -2.43 12.10
C LYS A 103 -15.70 -3.03 11.80
N GLY A 104 -15.67 -4.27 11.27
CA GLY A 104 -14.42 -4.92 10.86
C GLY A 104 -13.70 -4.21 9.72
N ALA A 105 -14.42 -3.71 8.72
CA ALA A 105 -13.83 -2.95 7.61
C ALA A 105 -13.26 -1.62 8.08
N LEU A 106 -13.97 -0.92 8.98
CA LEU A 106 -13.45 0.31 9.60
C LEU A 106 -12.21 0.03 10.48
N SER A 107 -12.22 -1.07 11.25
CA SER A 107 -11.06 -1.47 12.07
C SER A 107 -9.85 -1.78 11.20
N TYR A 108 -10.05 -2.44 10.07
CA TYR A 108 -9.01 -2.68 9.07
C TYR A 108 -8.47 -1.35 8.53
N ILE A 109 -9.33 -0.44 8.05
CA ILE A 109 -8.91 0.85 7.48
C ILE A 109 -8.13 1.67 8.53
N LYS A 110 -8.56 1.65 9.79
CA LYS A 110 -7.82 2.29 10.89
C LYS A 110 -6.44 1.69 11.07
N PHE A 111 -6.34 0.37 11.20
CA PHE A 111 -5.07 -0.32 11.36
C PHE A 111 -4.13 -0.01 10.19
N TYR A 112 -4.64 -0.16 8.97
CA TYR A 112 -3.92 0.14 7.74
C TYR A 112 -3.46 1.61 7.69
N SER A 113 -4.33 2.56 8.06
CA SER A 113 -3.97 3.98 8.10
C SER A 113 -2.93 4.31 9.16
N LEU A 114 -2.98 3.66 10.33
CA LEU A 114 -1.97 3.86 11.36
C LEU A 114 -0.63 3.27 10.93
N SER A 115 -0.62 2.04 10.41
CA SER A 115 0.61 1.37 10.00
C SER A 115 1.25 2.08 8.81
N ALA A 116 0.49 2.38 7.76
CA ALA A 116 1.02 3.11 6.59
C ALA A 116 1.41 4.55 6.97
N GLY A 117 0.64 5.19 7.84
CA GLY A 117 0.97 6.54 8.35
C GLY A 117 2.29 6.62 9.08
N ILE A 118 2.78 5.51 9.66
CA ILE A 118 4.09 5.46 10.34
C ILE A 118 5.17 4.89 9.42
N LEU A 119 4.90 3.76 8.77
CA LEU A 119 5.91 3.04 7.99
C LEU A 119 6.28 3.74 6.69
N MET A 120 5.33 4.38 5.99
CA MET A 120 5.65 5.06 4.73
C MET A 120 6.56 6.30 4.93
N PRO A 121 6.34 7.17 5.93
CA PRO A 121 7.30 8.22 6.24
C PRO A 121 8.66 7.69 6.68
N LEU A 122 8.72 6.64 7.50
CA LEU A 122 9.98 6.02 7.89
C LEU A 122 10.76 5.49 6.68
N PHE A 123 10.06 4.84 5.74
CA PHE A 123 10.65 4.39 4.48
C PHE A 123 11.16 5.56 3.63
N ALA A 124 10.41 6.66 3.56
CA ALA A 124 10.76 7.82 2.77
C ALA A 124 12.06 8.51 3.21
N VAL A 125 12.37 8.51 4.51
CA VAL A 125 13.54 9.19 5.08
C VAL A 125 14.87 8.60 4.61
N PHE A 126 14.89 7.35 4.14
CA PHE A 126 16.13 6.70 3.66
C PHE A 126 16.70 7.32 2.38
N ASP A 127 15.86 7.87 1.50
CA ASP A 127 16.31 8.57 0.29
C ASP A 127 15.28 9.61 -0.18
N LEU A 128 15.33 10.79 0.42
CA LEU A 128 14.43 11.91 0.10
C LEU A 128 14.70 12.56 -1.26
N LYS A 129 15.79 12.21 -1.96
CA LYS A 129 16.06 12.72 -3.32
C LYS A 129 15.22 11.99 -4.36
N ASN A 130 14.75 10.78 -4.05
CA ASN A 130 13.88 10.01 -4.92
C ASN A 130 12.44 10.49 -4.83
N LEU A 131 11.88 10.94 -5.96
CA LEU A 131 10.48 11.38 -6.06
C LEU A 131 9.48 10.31 -5.58
N PHE A 132 9.80 9.01 -5.72
CA PHE A 132 8.94 7.94 -5.21
C PHE A 132 8.86 7.93 -3.68
N ASN A 133 9.96 8.21 -3.01
CA ASN A 133 10.02 8.26 -1.56
C ASN A 133 9.29 9.48 -1.01
N ILE A 134 9.36 10.62 -1.71
CA ILE A 134 8.54 11.79 -1.39
C ILE A 134 7.05 11.46 -1.47
N GLY A 135 6.60 10.70 -2.48
CA GLY A 135 5.21 10.27 -2.55
C GLY A 135 4.79 9.38 -1.38
N PHE A 136 5.66 8.46 -0.92
CA PHE A 136 5.41 7.68 0.32
C PHE A 136 5.27 8.59 1.56
N LEU A 137 6.07 9.65 1.67
CA LEU A 137 5.96 10.62 2.75
C LEU A 137 4.60 11.34 2.71
N ILE A 138 4.19 11.84 1.54
CA ILE A 138 2.92 12.56 1.36
C ILE A 138 1.73 11.66 1.72
N ILE A 139 1.73 10.43 1.20
CA ILE A 139 0.68 9.44 1.48
C ILE A 139 0.65 9.07 2.97
N GLY A 140 1.82 8.87 3.59
CA GLY A 140 1.94 8.61 5.02
C GLY A 140 1.34 9.73 5.88
N ILE A 141 1.63 10.99 5.55
CA ILE A 141 1.03 12.15 6.23
C ILE A 141 -0.49 12.18 6.04
N ALA A 142 -0.98 11.89 4.83
CA ALA A 142 -2.41 11.81 4.56
C ALA A 142 -3.10 10.70 5.38
N PHE A 143 -2.44 9.56 5.58
CA PHE A 143 -2.93 8.48 6.45
C PHE A 143 -2.96 8.86 7.93
N LEU A 144 -1.94 9.56 8.43
CA LEU A 144 -1.94 10.08 9.80
C LEU A 144 -3.08 11.08 10.02
N TRP A 145 -3.31 11.97 9.03
CA TRP A 145 -4.46 12.88 9.03
C TRP A 145 -5.78 12.09 9.04
N LEU A 146 -5.93 11.10 8.15
CA LEU A 146 -7.12 10.26 8.08
C LEU A 146 -7.42 9.57 9.42
N ASN A 147 -6.41 8.97 10.05
CA ASN A 147 -6.56 8.28 11.32
C ASN A 147 -7.02 9.23 12.45
N GLN A 148 -6.53 10.47 12.47
CA GLN A 148 -7.03 11.50 13.40
C GLN A 148 -8.49 11.86 13.11
N GLY A 149 -8.86 11.99 11.82
CA GLY A 149 -10.23 12.21 11.39
C GLY A 149 -11.17 11.09 11.86
N ILE A 150 -10.79 9.84 11.68
CA ILE A 150 -11.61 8.69 12.09
C ILE A 150 -11.89 8.74 13.60
N LYS A 151 -10.85 8.99 14.42
CA LYS A 151 -10.99 9.14 15.88
C LYS A 151 -11.92 10.30 16.26
N PHE A 152 -11.91 11.39 15.50
CA PHE A 152 -12.78 12.54 15.73
C PHE A 152 -14.25 12.20 15.45
N TYR A 153 -14.56 11.60 14.28
CA TYR A 153 -15.93 11.26 13.90
C TYR A 153 -16.55 10.18 14.79
N GLU A 154 -15.77 9.20 15.26
CA GLU A 154 -16.28 8.20 16.20
C GLU A 154 -16.67 8.82 17.54
N LYS A 155 -15.82 9.69 18.10
CA LYS A 155 -16.13 10.42 19.33
C LYS A 155 -17.35 11.32 19.17
N ALA A 156 -17.54 11.94 18.00
CA ALA A 156 -18.72 12.73 17.69
C ALA A 156 -20.00 11.86 17.66
N LYS A 157 -19.93 10.69 17.01
CA LYS A 157 -21.05 9.74 16.91
C LYS A 157 -21.42 9.13 18.26
N GLU A 158 -20.45 8.89 19.14
CA GLU A 158 -20.69 8.42 20.52
C GLU A 158 -21.39 9.46 21.40
N LYS A 159 -21.02 10.74 21.27
CA LYS A 159 -21.63 11.84 22.03
C LYS A 159 -23.10 12.07 21.67
N VAL A 160 -23.47 11.88 20.40
CA VAL A 160 -24.87 11.96 19.96
C VAL A 160 -25.71 10.80 20.50
N LYS A 161 -25.10 9.63 20.73
CA LYS A 161 -25.81 8.42 21.22
C LYS A 161 -26.01 8.36 22.73
N LYS A 162 -25.22 9.10 23.51
CA LYS A 162 -25.41 9.22 24.97
C LYS A 162 -26.10 10.56 25.25
N PRO A 163 -27.44 10.63 25.30
CA PRO A 163 -28.08 11.84 25.81
C PRO A 163 -27.59 12.07 27.24
N VAL A 164 -27.20 13.32 27.52
CA VAL A 164 -26.83 13.80 28.84
C VAL A 164 -27.98 13.45 29.79
N LYS A 165 -27.71 12.60 30.78
CA LYS A 165 -28.61 12.38 31.92
C LYS A 165 -28.47 13.53 32.88
#